data_AF-A0A351YAV5-F1
#
_entry.id   AF-A0A351YAV5-F1
#
_cell.length_a   1.000
_cell.length_b   1.000
_cell.length_c   1.000
_cell.angle_alpha   90.00
_cell.angle_beta   90.00
_cell.angle_gamma   90.00
#
_symmetry.space_group_name_H-M   'P 1'
#
loop_
_entity.id
_entity.type
_entity.pdbx_description
1 polymer ?
#
loop_
_entity_poly.entity_id
_entity_poly.type
_entity_poly.pdbx_seq_one_letter_code
_entity_poly.pdbx_strand_id
1 'polypeptide(L)'
;MCAYNKINGTYCSQNKWLLDDVLRKEWGFDGLVMTDWGATHNRLAMLEAGLDLEMPGDTDICRKWIIDGIKEGALDIAFLDKAAKNVLKLVSHHEKKEREEADFVSHALLAEEIALDSAVLMKNDGILPLSSEKSFFVTGELFEKMRYQGSGSSMINPSFLITPKDAFDKAGVHYEYYKGYKENQSKTDKTLLEEAARSASEYDTVLVFMGLTDYVESEGKDRENMCLPENQIALVDALIKRKKKIVVILFGGSPVELPFANEVEAILNMYLPGENGGEAARKLLFGERNPSGKLAETWAKSYHDVPYGESFSKTPIEVYKESVFVGYRYYQKAKKEVAFPFGFGLSYTTFDYSDMDVREDGENIVISACIKNKGDRIGAEVVELFVKAPETDVFKPLRELRGFKKVYLAPKESQEVTLVIKKEELAYYNAKEKRYVLENGEYEFELCSDSETIRLAKTLPLLGEDLPSPYEKEVYDAYQNDPNKVSDALFEKMSGLKIPSLPPLKPITLESRFSDLQETFMGKILHNAVLSVAKKDMKRALKLPDGPKRDNKIKGAIFLKRILESNSIITMSMSAGKSFPYPFAKGFVDLANGHLFKGIKDFCLPIKTAELPKHKKKAS
;
A
#
# COMPACT_ATOMS: atom_id res chain seq x y z
N MET A 1 15.63 0.79 2.14
CA MET A 1 15.65 0.45 0.70
C MET A 1 15.12 1.65 -0.06
N CYS A 2 15.78 2.11 -1.14
CA CYS A 2 15.30 3.26 -1.91
C CYS A 2 14.32 2.82 -3.00
N ALA A 3 13.30 3.65 -3.27
CA ALA A 3 12.26 3.35 -4.25
C ALA A 3 12.75 3.41 -5.72
N TYR A 4 11.95 2.88 -6.65
CA TYR A 4 12.22 2.93 -8.10
C TYR A 4 12.09 4.33 -8.71
N ASN A 5 11.15 5.13 -8.21
CA ASN A 5 10.74 6.38 -8.86
C ASN A 5 11.78 7.50 -8.71
N LYS A 6 11.51 8.60 -9.42
CA LYS A 6 12.20 9.87 -9.23
C LYS A 6 11.45 10.72 -8.20
N ILE A 7 12.21 11.53 -7.47
CA ILE A 7 11.69 12.66 -6.69
C ILE A 7 12.34 13.91 -7.27
N ASN A 8 11.51 14.85 -7.74
CA ASN A 8 11.94 16.12 -8.33
C ASN A 8 13.02 15.98 -9.41
N GLY A 9 12.88 14.97 -10.27
CA GLY A 9 13.75 14.74 -11.43
C GLY A 9 14.92 13.77 -11.20
N THR A 10 15.22 13.40 -9.95
CA THR A 10 16.34 12.48 -9.62
C THR A 10 15.81 11.15 -9.08
N TYR A 11 16.32 10.03 -9.60
CA TYR A 11 15.99 8.69 -9.09
C TYR A 11 16.34 8.60 -7.60
N CYS A 12 15.47 7.99 -6.79
CA CYS A 12 15.72 7.84 -5.35
C CYS A 12 17.05 7.15 -5.05
N SER A 13 17.50 6.22 -5.91
CA SER A 13 18.79 5.54 -5.78
C SER A 13 20.02 6.43 -6.01
N GLN A 14 19.84 7.61 -6.59
CA GLN A 14 20.87 8.61 -6.92
C GLN A 14 20.62 9.97 -6.25
N ASN A 15 19.61 10.07 -5.39
CA ASN A 15 19.18 11.35 -4.85
C ASN A 15 19.98 11.66 -3.57
N LYS A 16 21.05 12.46 -3.71
CA LYS A 16 21.91 12.87 -2.58
C LYS A 16 21.14 13.58 -1.47
N TRP A 17 20.21 14.47 -1.85
CA TRP A 17 19.38 15.16 -0.87
C TRP A 17 18.61 14.15 -0.02
N LEU A 18 18.02 13.13 -0.64
CA LEU A 18 17.29 12.09 0.07
C LEU A 18 18.20 11.18 0.91
N LEU A 19 19.24 10.62 0.30
CA LEU A 19 20.01 9.50 0.88
C LEU A 19 21.14 9.93 1.83
N ASP A 20 21.60 11.18 1.75
CA ASP A 20 22.69 11.70 2.58
C ASP A 20 22.25 12.94 3.37
N ASP A 21 21.73 13.97 2.70
CA ASP A 21 21.41 15.23 3.39
C ASP A 21 20.27 15.04 4.41
N VAL A 22 19.11 14.53 3.99
CA VAL A 22 17.98 14.24 4.90
C VAL A 22 18.27 13.01 5.75
N LEU A 23 18.45 11.85 5.11
CA LEU A 23 18.50 10.58 5.84
C LEU A 23 19.68 10.51 6.84
N ARG A 24 20.87 10.98 6.47
CA ARG A 24 22.07 10.80 7.30
C ARG A 24 22.45 12.05 8.09
N LYS A 25 22.41 13.24 7.49
CA LYS A 25 22.84 14.47 8.19
C LYS A 25 21.74 15.03 9.08
N GLU A 26 20.48 15.06 8.61
CA GLU A 26 19.37 15.56 9.41
C GLU A 26 18.85 14.49 10.39
N TRP A 27 18.56 13.27 9.92
CA TRP A 27 17.96 12.23 10.77
C TRP A 27 18.97 11.34 11.48
N GLY A 28 20.26 11.43 11.15
CA GLY A 28 21.32 10.66 11.81
C GLY A 28 21.31 9.16 11.48
N PHE A 29 20.74 8.74 10.34
CA PHE A 29 20.69 7.31 9.99
C PHE A 29 22.10 6.74 9.74
N ASP A 30 22.45 5.76 10.57
CA ASP A 30 23.77 5.12 10.60
C ASP A 30 23.71 3.66 10.10
N GLY A 31 22.66 3.32 9.35
CA GLY A 31 22.50 2.03 8.67
C GLY A 31 22.94 2.08 7.20
N LEU A 32 22.60 1.02 6.47
CA LEU A 32 22.86 0.91 5.03
C LEU A 32 21.61 1.19 4.20
N VAL A 33 21.80 1.77 3.01
CA VAL A 33 20.79 1.97 1.98
C VAL A 33 21.06 1.01 0.83
N MET A 34 20.05 0.20 0.50
CA MET A 34 20.07 -0.67 -0.68
C MET A 34 19.04 -0.24 -1.72
N THR A 35 19.23 -0.61 -2.99
CA THR A 35 18.21 -0.43 -4.03
C THR A 35 17.03 -1.37 -3.82
N ASP A 36 15.86 -0.97 -4.30
CA ASP A 36 14.83 -1.94 -4.72
C ASP A 36 15.33 -2.76 -5.94
N TRP A 37 14.65 -3.86 -6.25
CA TRP A 37 15.02 -4.94 -7.17
C TRP A 37 15.23 -4.48 -8.64
N GLY A 38 16.41 -3.95 -8.91
CA GLY A 38 16.82 -3.46 -10.23
C GLY A 38 16.68 -1.96 -10.42
N ALA A 39 16.49 -1.19 -9.33
CA ALA A 39 16.49 0.28 -9.34
C ALA A 39 17.89 0.90 -9.55
N THR A 40 18.77 0.18 -10.26
CA THR A 40 20.12 0.60 -10.64
C THR A 40 20.08 1.26 -12.01
N HIS A 41 20.54 2.51 -12.08
CA HIS A 41 20.57 3.29 -13.33
C HIS A 41 21.98 3.83 -13.63
N ASN A 42 22.64 4.44 -12.63
CA ASN A 42 24.04 4.90 -12.74
C ASN A 42 24.80 4.62 -11.43
N ARG A 43 25.67 3.61 -11.42
CA ARG A 43 26.32 3.16 -10.19
C ARG A 43 27.25 4.17 -9.54
N LEU A 44 27.90 5.03 -10.32
CA LEU A 44 28.83 6.03 -9.80
C LEU A 44 28.04 7.09 -9.01
N ALA A 45 27.03 7.68 -9.66
CA ALA A 45 26.14 8.65 -9.02
C ALA A 45 25.40 8.09 -7.80
N MET A 46 25.06 6.79 -7.81
CA MET A 46 24.45 6.12 -6.66
C MET A 46 25.39 6.07 -5.45
N LEU A 47 26.66 5.72 -5.65
CA LEU A 47 27.66 5.69 -4.57
C LEU A 47 27.93 7.10 -4.01
N GLU A 48 28.05 8.09 -4.89
CA GLU A 48 28.22 9.49 -4.50
C GLU A 48 27.02 10.04 -3.71
N ALA A 49 25.81 9.60 -4.06
CA ALA A 49 24.58 9.96 -3.37
C ALA A 49 24.43 9.29 -1.99
N GLY A 50 25.21 8.26 -1.69
CA GLY A 50 25.16 7.55 -0.39
C GLY A 50 24.41 6.21 -0.41
N LEU A 51 24.20 5.61 -1.58
CA LEU A 51 23.68 4.25 -1.71
C LEU A 51 24.80 3.21 -1.52
N ASP A 52 24.57 2.26 -0.62
CA ASP A 52 25.60 1.31 -0.19
C ASP A 52 25.57 -0.03 -0.95
N LEU A 53 24.37 -0.52 -1.30
CA LEU A 53 24.18 -1.87 -1.84
C LEU A 53 23.20 -1.92 -3.02
N GLU A 54 23.59 -2.56 -4.13
CA GLU A 54 22.69 -2.85 -5.26
C GLU A 54 21.99 -4.22 -5.08
N MET A 55 20.70 -4.28 -5.41
CA MET A 55 19.85 -5.46 -5.27
C MET A 55 18.84 -5.52 -6.44
N PRO A 56 18.84 -6.56 -7.28
CA PRO A 56 20.08 -7.21 -7.68
C PRO A 56 20.82 -6.21 -8.62
N GLY A 57 21.87 -6.68 -9.26
CA GLY A 57 22.42 -5.98 -10.40
C GLY A 57 22.94 -6.98 -11.41
N ASP A 58 23.22 -6.50 -12.62
CA ASP A 58 24.22 -7.16 -13.45
C ASP A 58 25.59 -6.89 -12.79
N THR A 59 25.96 -7.78 -11.86
CA THR A 59 27.11 -7.61 -10.96
C THR A 59 28.43 -7.40 -11.72
N ASP A 60 28.53 -7.88 -12.96
CA ASP A 60 29.75 -7.73 -13.75
C ASP A 60 29.88 -6.34 -14.35
N ILE A 61 28.81 -5.79 -14.94
CA ILE A 61 28.87 -4.42 -15.47
C ILE A 61 28.93 -3.39 -14.35
N CYS A 62 28.16 -3.56 -13.26
CA CYS A 62 28.16 -2.62 -12.15
C CYS A 62 29.54 -2.53 -11.49
N ARG A 63 30.19 -3.69 -11.29
CA ARG A 63 31.58 -3.74 -10.80
C ARG A 63 32.56 -3.12 -11.79
N LYS A 64 32.37 -3.35 -13.09
CA LYS A 64 33.19 -2.73 -14.14
C LYS A 64 33.11 -1.20 -14.07
N TRP A 65 31.91 -0.64 -14.00
CA TRP A 65 31.69 0.81 -13.91
C TRP A 65 32.41 1.42 -12.71
N ILE A 66 32.34 0.79 -11.54
CA ILE A 66 33.03 1.27 -10.33
C ILE A 66 34.56 1.23 -10.53
N ILE A 67 35.10 0.11 -11.02
CA ILE A 67 36.55 -0.05 -11.22
C ILE A 67 37.09 0.94 -12.25
N ASP A 68 36.41 1.06 -13.39
CA ASP A 68 36.81 1.99 -14.46
C ASP A 68 36.67 3.43 -13.97
N GLY A 69 35.55 3.77 -13.30
CA GLY A 69 35.32 5.09 -12.74
C GLY A 69 36.40 5.53 -11.75
N ILE A 70 36.87 4.65 -10.87
CA ILE A 70 37.98 4.95 -9.96
C ILE A 70 39.30 5.14 -10.74
N LYS A 71 39.61 4.27 -11.71
CA LYS A 71 40.84 4.38 -12.52
C LYS A 71 40.88 5.65 -13.36
N GLU A 72 39.73 6.08 -13.85
CA GLU A 72 39.57 7.25 -14.71
C GLU A 72 39.36 8.54 -13.90
N GLY A 73 39.25 8.46 -12.57
CA GLY A 73 39.02 9.60 -11.69
C GLY A 73 37.58 10.13 -11.68
N ALA A 74 36.64 9.39 -12.27
CA ALA A 74 35.21 9.72 -12.28
C ALA A 74 34.46 9.29 -11.01
N LEU A 75 35.11 8.55 -10.10
CA LEU A 75 34.58 8.19 -8.78
C LEU A 75 35.73 8.22 -7.75
N ASP A 76 35.56 8.98 -6.67
CA ASP A 76 36.47 8.91 -5.52
C ASP A 76 36.26 7.58 -4.79
N ILE A 77 37.36 6.85 -4.56
CA ILE A 77 37.36 5.57 -3.84
C ILE A 77 36.78 5.71 -2.42
N ALA A 78 36.85 6.89 -1.81
CA ALA A 78 36.27 7.14 -0.50
C ALA A 78 34.75 6.87 -0.45
N PHE A 79 34.01 7.08 -1.54
CA PHE A 79 32.59 6.73 -1.62
C PHE A 79 32.38 5.22 -1.60
N LEU A 80 33.22 4.48 -2.32
CA LEU A 80 33.18 3.02 -2.30
C LEU A 80 33.56 2.46 -0.92
N ASP A 81 34.58 3.02 -0.27
CA ASP A 81 35.01 2.63 1.07
C ASP A 81 33.90 2.87 2.10
N LYS A 82 33.19 4.01 2.02
CA LYS A 82 32.03 4.30 2.88
C LYS A 82 30.92 3.26 2.70
N ALA A 83 30.55 2.96 1.44
CA ALA A 83 29.54 1.95 1.13
C ALA A 83 29.95 0.55 1.67
N ALA A 84 31.18 0.14 1.40
CA ALA A 84 31.72 -1.14 1.88
C ALA A 84 31.74 -1.20 3.41
N LYS A 85 32.12 -0.12 4.09
CA LYS A 85 32.09 -0.01 5.55
C LYS A 85 30.67 -0.19 6.10
N ASN A 86 29.66 0.41 5.48
CA ASN A 86 28.26 0.27 5.90
C ASN A 86 27.74 -1.17 5.73
N VAL A 87 28.11 -1.85 4.63
CA VAL A 87 27.82 -3.27 4.44
C VAL A 87 28.52 -4.13 5.51
N LEU A 88 29.82 -3.91 5.75
CA LEU A 88 30.57 -4.64 6.78
C LEU A 88 30.03 -4.37 8.18
N LYS A 89 29.60 -3.14 8.45
CA LYS A 89 28.95 -2.77 9.69
C LYS A 89 27.68 -3.59 9.88
N LEU A 90 26.79 -3.67 8.88
CA LEU A 90 25.61 -4.54 8.96
C LEU A 90 26.03 -5.99 9.27
N VAL A 91 27.00 -6.54 8.53
CA VAL A 91 27.49 -7.91 8.75
C VAL A 91 27.99 -8.10 10.18
N SER A 92 28.73 -7.13 10.73
CA SER A 92 29.27 -7.21 12.10
C SER A 92 28.21 -7.15 13.20
N HIS A 93 27.03 -6.57 12.92
CA HIS A 93 25.91 -6.54 13.88
C HIS A 93 25.14 -7.87 13.93
N HIS A 94 25.40 -8.79 13.02
CA HIS A 94 24.67 -10.05 12.92
C HIS A 94 25.60 -11.22 13.16
N GLU A 95 25.43 -11.89 14.29
CA GLU A 95 26.05 -13.19 14.52
C GLU A 95 25.38 -14.25 13.66
N LYS A 96 26.19 -15.14 13.09
CA LYS A 96 25.69 -16.32 12.39
C LYS A 96 25.12 -17.30 13.44
N LYS A 97 23.84 -17.15 13.77
CA LYS A 97 23.13 -18.08 14.67
C LYS A 97 22.81 -19.39 13.95
N GLU A 98 22.78 -20.49 14.70
CA GLU A 98 22.16 -21.73 14.22
C GLU A 98 20.68 -21.47 13.97
N ARG A 99 20.15 -22.07 12.90
CA ARG A 99 18.74 -21.91 12.57
C ARG A 99 17.91 -22.74 13.53
N GLU A 100 17.20 -22.08 14.43
CA GLU A 100 16.17 -22.70 15.25
C GLU A 100 14.98 -23.12 14.37
N GLU A 101 14.33 -24.23 14.73
CA GLU A 101 13.11 -24.66 14.08
C GLU A 101 11.96 -23.75 14.51
N ALA A 102 11.18 -23.26 13.54
CA ALA A 102 10.07 -22.36 13.83
C ALA A 102 8.86 -23.14 14.34
N ASP A 103 8.23 -22.65 15.42
CA ASP A 103 6.93 -23.15 15.87
C ASP A 103 5.81 -22.55 15.01
N PHE A 104 5.56 -23.19 13.87
CA PHE A 104 4.53 -22.76 12.93
C PHE A 104 3.12 -22.79 13.53
N VAL A 105 2.84 -23.60 14.55
CA VAL A 105 1.51 -23.65 15.19
C VAL A 105 1.30 -22.40 16.04
N SER A 106 2.28 -22.02 16.86
CA SER A 106 2.19 -20.78 17.64
C SER A 106 2.14 -19.54 16.76
N HIS A 107 2.88 -19.53 15.64
CA HIS A 107 2.81 -18.44 14.66
C HIS A 107 1.43 -18.35 13.98
N ALA A 108 0.77 -19.49 13.72
CA ALA A 108 -0.61 -19.57 13.23
C ALA A 108 -1.60 -18.80 14.10
N LEU A 109 -1.48 -19.04 15.40
CA LEU A 109 -2.39 -18.49 16.41
C LEU A 109 -2.14 -17.00 16.58
N LEU A 110 -0.88 -16.56 16.54
CA LEU A 110 -0.54 -15.14 16.51
C LEU A 110 -1.07 -14.45 15.24
N ALA A 111 -0.96 -15.08 14.07
CA ALA A 111 -1.51 -14.55 12.83
C ALA A 111 -3.05 -14.41 12.92
N GLU A 112 -3.73 -15.35 13.57
CA GLU A 112 -5.16 -15.26 13.86
C GLU A 112 -5.49 -14.09 14.78
N GLU A 113 -4.75 -13.92 15.88
CA GLU A 113 -4.94 -12.80 16.82
C GLU A 113 -4.76 -11.45 16.12
N ILE A 114 -3.75 -11.32 15.25
CA ILE A 114 -3.55 -10.12 14.43
C ILE A 114 -4.73 -9.88 13.50
N ALA A 115 -5.23 -10.93 12.81
CA ALA A 115 -6.37 -10.81 11.92
C ALA A 115 -7.67 -10.41 12.65
N LEU A 116 -7.89 -10.97 13.85
CA LEU A 116 -9.02 -10.63 14.72
C LEU A 116 -9.02 -9.16 15.13
N ASP A 117 -7.83 -8.62 15.42
CA ASP A 117 -7.65 -7.25 15.88
C ASP A 117 -7.55 -6.22 14.74
N SER A 118 -7.32 -6.69 13.51
CA SER A 118 -7.23 -5.86 12.29
C SER A 118 -8.56 -5.77 11.52
N ALA A 119 -9.45 -6.74 11.68
CA ALA A 119 -10.73 -6.74 10.99
C ALA A 119 -11.63 -5.60 11.47
N VAL A 120 -12.31 -4.95 10.52
CA VAL A 120 -13.13 -3.76 10.75
C VAL A 120 -14.59 -4.08 10.47
N LEU A 121 -15.44 -3.94 11.49
CA LEU A 121 -16.89 -3.98 11.30
C LEU A 121 -17.35 -2.61 10.81
N MET A 122 -17.72 -2.52 9.54
CA MET A 122 -18.05 -1.26 8.87
C MET A 122 -19.55 -0.94 8.95
N LYS A 123 -20.40 -1.97 8.99
CA LYS A 123 -21.84 -1.82 9.19
C LYS A 123 -22.38 -2.99 10.00
N ASN A 124 -23.35 -2.74 10.87
CA ASN A 124 -24.11 -3.77 11.56
C ASN A 124 -25.45 -3.24 12.10
N ASP A 125 -26.56 -3.66 11.51
CA ASP A 125 -27.92 -3.30 11.94
C ASP A 125 -28.47 -4.25 13.04
N GLY A 126 -27.55 -4.91 13.77
CA GLY A 126 -27.85 -5.85 14.85
C GLY A 126 -27.95 -7.32 14.42
N ILE A 127 -27.61 -7.64 13.18
CA ILE A 127 -27.59 -9.03 12.68
C ILE A 127 -26.37 -9.82 13.18
N LEU A 128 -25.25 -9.14 13.41
CA LEU A 128 -24.06 -9.72 14.01
C LEU A 128 -23.99 -9.41 15.52
N PRO A 129 -23.51 -10.35 16.36
CA PRO A 129 -23.00 -11.67 15.97
C PRO A 129 -24.10 -12.69 15.61
N LEU A 130 -23.74 -13.66 14.78
CA LEU A 130 -24.60 -14.78 14.36
C LEU A 130 -24.86 -15.76 15.51
N SER A 131 -26.01 -16.45 15.48
CA SER A 131 -26.32 -17.55 16.39
C SER A 131 -25.90 -18.90 15.79
N SER A 132 -25.18 -19.71 16.56
CA SER A 132 -24.77 -21.06 16.18
C SER A 132 -25.94 -22.05 15.98
N GLU A 133 -27.15 -21.70 16.42
CA GLU A 133 -28.34 -22.56 16.31
C GLU A 133 -29.02 -22.49 14.93
N LYS A 134 -28.65 -21.51 14.09
CA LYS A 134 -29.25 -21.31 12.78
C LYS A 134 -28.46 -22.03 11.68
N SER A 135 -29.19 -22.48 10.66
CA SER A 135 -28.58 -22.84 9.37
C SER A 135 -28.42 -21.58 8.52
N PHE A 136 -27.29 -21.46 7.82
CA PHE A 136 -26.96 -20.29 7.00
C PHE A 136 -26.90 -20.63 5.52
N PHE A 137 -27.30 -19.68 4.68
CA PHE A 137 -26.94 -19.73 3.27
C PHE A 137 -25.62 -18.99 3.06
N VAL A 138 -24.62 -19.66 2.51
CA VAL A 138 -23.29 -19.09 2.25
C VAL A 138 -23.07 -19.02 0.75
N THR A 139 -22.58 -17.88 0.27
CA THR A 139 -22.25 -17.71 -1.14
C THR A 139 -21.00 -16.87 -1.37
N GLY A 140 -20.44 -17.01 -2.57
CA GLY A 140 -19.17 -16.43 -3.00
C GLY A 140 -18.01 -17.41 -2.96
N GLU A 141 -17.23 -17.49 -4.03
CA GLU A 141 -16.08 -18.43 -4.10
C GLU A 141 -14.98 -18.07 -3.10
N LEU A 142 -14.87 -16.82 -2.65
CA LEU A 142 -13.91 -16.43 -1.61
C LEU A 142 -14.19 -17.07 -0.24
N PHE A 143 -15.33 -17.75 -0.04
CA PHE A 143 -15.56 -18.59 1.14
C PHE A 143 -14.62 -19.80 1.19
N GLU A 144 -14.36 -20.45 0.05
CA GLU A 144 -13.47 -21.60 -0.09
C GLU A 144 -12.09 -21.23 -0.70
N LYS A 145 -11.99 -20.07 -1.34
CA LYS A 145 -10.75 -19.52 -1.92
C LYS A 145 -10.46 -18.13 -1.37
N MET A 146 -10.42 -18.02 -0.04
CA MET A 146 -10.14 -16.76 0.65
C MET A 146 -8.91 -16.08 0.07
N ARG A 147 -9.03 -14.76 -0.16
CA ARG A 147 -7.87 -13.95 -0.46
C ARG A 147 -7.26 -13.46 0.84
N TYR A 148 -6.03 -13.90 1.10
CA TYR A 148 -5.39 -13.74 2.39
C TYR A 148 -4.12 -12.89 2.36
N GLN A 149 -3.60 -12.57 1.18
CA GLN A 149 -2.37 -11.78 1.01
C GLN A 149 -2.38 -10.99 -0.30
N GLY A 150 -1.38 -10.12 -0.46
CA GLY A 150 -1.13 -9.39 -1.70
C GLY A 150 -0.52 -10.26 -2.79
N SER A 151 -0.34 -9.68 -3.98
CA SER A 151 0.29 -10.33 -5.13
C SER A 151 1.55 -9.57 -5.54
N GLY A 152 2.60 -10.28 -5.95
CA GLY A 152 3.92 -9.72 -6.24
C GLY A 152 5.01 -10.27 -5.33
N SER A 153 6.01 -9.45 -5.01
CA SER A 153 7.13 -9.78 -4.12
C SER A 153 6.72 -10.14 -2.69
N SER A 154 5.53 -9.72 -2.25
CA SER A 154 4.97 -10.03 -0.93
C SER A 154 4.30 -11.41 -0.82
N MET A 155 4.23 -12.19 -1.92
CA MET A 155 3.61 -13.52 -1.88
C MET A 155 4.46 -14.51 -1.07
N ILE A 156 3.82 -15.12 -0.08
CA ILE A 156 4.39 -16.18 0.76
C ILE A 156 3.65 -17.48 0.47
N ASN A 157 4.38 -18.61 0.49
CA ASN A 157 3.76 -19.93 0.55
C ASN A 157 3.53 -20.28 2.04
N PRO A 158 2.30 -20.21 2.55
CA PRO A 158 2.05 -20.36 3.98
C PRO A 158 2.23 -21.83 4.42
N SER A 159 2.50 -22.03 5.71
CA SER A 159 2.70 -23.39 6.28
C SER A 159 1.40 -24.19 6.33
N PHE A 160 0.28 -23.50 6.56
CA PHE A 160 -1.09 -23.98 6.43
C PHE A 160 -1.95 -22.80 5.97
N LEU A 161 -3.16 -23.05 5.47
CA LEU A 161 -4.12 -22.01 5.14
C LEU A 161 -5.48 -22.47 5.60
N ILE A 162 -6.11 -21.71 6.49
CA ILE A 162 -7.48 -21.99 6.97
C ILE A 162 -8.41 -20.98 6.32
N THR A 163 -9.24 -21.47 5.39
CA THR A 163 -10.29 -20.66 4.76
C THR A 163 -11.51 -20.57 5.68
N PRO A 164 -12.43 -19.60 5.45
CA PRO A 164 -13.70 -19.56 6.16
C PRO A 164 -14.47 -20.89 6.04
N LYS A 165 -14.44 -21.54 4.89
CA LYS A 165 -15.04 -22.87 4.71
C LYS A 165 -14.42 -23.91 5.65
N ASP A 166 -13.09 -24.01 5.69
CA ASP A 166 -12.39 -24.96 6.57
C ASP A 166 -12.74 -24.71 8.04
N ALA A 167 -12.80 -23.43 8.45
CA ALA A 167 -13.16 -23.03 9.80
C ALA A 167 -14.61 -23.40 10.15
N PHE A 168 -15.55 -23.16 9.22
CA PHE A 168 -16.97 -23.50 9.40
C PHE A 168 -17.16 -25.02 9.50
N ASP A 169 -16.51 -25.79 8.62
CA ASP A 169 -16.55 -27.26 8.63
C ASP A 169 -16.00 -27.81 9.93
N LYS A 170 -14.83 -27.32 10.37
CA LYS A 170 -14.18 -27.75 11.62
C LYS A 170 -15.03 -27.44 12.85
N ALA A 171 -15.73 -26.31 12.86
CA ALA A 171 -16.60 -25.90 13.97
C ALA A 171 -18.00 -26.55 13.93
N GLY A 172 -18.32 -27.32 12.87
CA GLY A 172 -19.64 -27.94 12.71
C GLY A 172 -20.76 -26.92 12.46
N VAL A 173 -20.45 -25.79 11.82
CA VAL A 173 -21.46 -24.79 11.45
C VAL A 173 -22.39 -25.38 10.40
N HIS A 174 -23.69 -25.29 10.62
CA HIS A 174 -24.69 -25.72 9.65
C HIS A 174 -24.86 -24.65 8.56
N TYR A 175 -24.49 -24.99 7.33
CA TYR A 175 -24.69 -24.10 6.19
C TYR A 175 -24.94 -24.87 4.89
N GLU A 176 -25.56 -24.20 3.94
CA GLU A 176 -25.63 -24.61 2.53
C GLU A 176 -24.84 -23.63 1.67
N TYR A 177 -24.00 -24.15 0.78
CA TYR A 177 -23.04 -23.35 0.03
C TYR A 177 -23.25 -23.42 -1.49
N TYR A 178 -23.28 -22.24 -2.11
CA TYR A 178 -23.27 -22.07 -3.56
C TYR A 178 -22.27 -21.00 -3.96
N LYS A 179 -21.45 -21.28 -4.97
CA LYS A 179 -20.39 -20.35 -5.40
C LYS A 179 -20.91 -18.97 -5.78
N GLY A 180 -22.00 -18.89 -6.54
CA GLY A 180 -22.58 -17.64 -7.06
C GLY A 180 -21.73 -16.95 -8.14
N TYR A 181 -20.40 -16.96 -8.01
CA TYR A 181 -19.43 -16.46 -8.98
C TYR A 181 -18.12 -17.26 -8.90
N LYS A 182 -17.19 -17.01 -9.84
CA LYS A 182 -15.80 -17.50 -9.77
C LYS A 182 -14.84 -16.35 -9.46
N GLU A 183 -13.96 -16.49 -8.49
CA GLU A 183 -13.05 -15.40 -8.05
C GLU A 183 -12.08 -14.98 -9.16
N ASN A 184 -11.65 -15.92 -9.99
CA ASN A 184 -10.73 -15.66 -11.10
C ASN A 184 -11.43 -15.11 -12.36
N GLN A 185 -12.69 -14.69 -12.26
CA GLN A 185 -13.47 -14.06 -13.32
C GLN A 185 -14.09 -12.78 -12.79
N SER A 186 -14.24 -11.77 -13.66
CA SER A 186 -14.98 -10.55 -13.31
C SER A 186 -16.37 -10.52 -13.92
N LYS A 187 -16.60 -11.23 -15.03
CA LYS A 187 -17.89 -11.26 -15.73
C LYS A 187 -18.83 -12.28 -15.11
N THR A 188 -20.13 -11.94 -15.12
CA THR A 188 -21.19 -12.75 -14.52
C THR A 188 -21.36 -14.09 -15.24
N ASP A 189 -21.29 -15.18 -14.49
CA ASP A 189 -21.75 -16.50 -14.91
C ASP A 189 -23.23 -16.62 -14.52
N LYS A 190 -24.12 -16.56 -15.50
CA LYS A 190 -25.57 -16.57 -15.25
C LYS A 190 -26.03 -17.84 -14.55
N THR A 191 -25.41 -18.99 -14.86
CA THR A 191 -25.80 -20.26 -14.27
C THR A 191 -25.49 -20.29 -12.78
N LEU A 192 -24.27 -19.91 -12.40
CA LEU A 192 -23.88 -19.84 -10.99
C LEU A 192 -24.69 -18.80 -10.21
N LEU A 193 -24.94 -17.64 -10.82
CA LEU A 193 -25.76 -16.58 -10.24
C LEU A 193 -27.20 -17.05 -9.97
N GLU A 194 -27.87 -17.61 -10.98
CA GLU A 194 -29.26 -18.06 -10.88
C GLU A 194 -29.41 -19.23 -9.90
N GLU A 195 -28.44 -20.16 -9.89
CA GLU A 195 -28.39 -21.26 -8.94
C GLU A 195 -28.32 -20.75 -7.49
N ALA A 196 -27.33 -19.90 -7.19
CA ALA A 196 -27.19 -19.33 -5.85
C ALA A 196 -28.40 -18.48 -5.43
N ALA A 197 -28.86 -17.58 -6.32
CA ALA A 197 -29.99 -16.71 -6.03
C ALA A 197 -31.29 -17.49 -5.83
N ARG A 198 -31.51 -18.59 -6.55
CA ARG A 198 -32.70 -19.44 -6.37
C ARG A 198 -32.63 -20.19 -5.04
N SER A 199 -31.50 -20.85 -4.75
CA SER A 199 -31.35 -21.65 -3.52
C SER A 199 -31.36 -20.79 -2.25
N ALA A 200 -30.95 -19.51 -2.33
CA ALA A 200 -31.08 -18.57 -1.23
C ALA A 200 -32.54 -18.33 -0.77
N SER A 201 -33.55 -18.73 -1.55
CA SER A 201 -34.97 -18.50 -1.24
C SER A 201 -35.41 -19.13 0.08
N GLU A 202 -34.83 -20.28 0.45
CA GLU A 202 -35.16 -21.04 1.67
C GLU A 202 -34.56 -20.44 2.96
N TYR A 203 -33.71 -19.41 2.83
CA TYR A 203 -32.98 -18.82 3.96
C TYR A 203 -33.28 -17.33 4.09
N ASP A 204 -33.42 -16.85 5.32
CA ASP A 204 -33.61 -15.41 5.59
C ASP A 204 -32.30 -14.63 5.60
N THR A 205 -31.21 -15.26 6.09
CA THR A 205 -29.88 -14.66 6.23
C THR A 205 -28.89 -15.32 5.30
N VAL A 206 -28.16 -14.50 4.54
CA VAL A 206 -27.17 -14.91 3.55
C VAL A 206 -25.81 -14.29 3.90
N LEU A 207 -24.78 -15.13 3.98
CA LEU A 207 -23.39 -14.69 4.13
C LEU A 207 -22.74 -14.63 2.74
N VAL A 208 -22.28 -13.45 2.34
CA VAL A 208 -21.64 -13.22 1.03
C VAL A 208 -20.16 -12.92 1.24
N PHE A 209 -19.30 -13.85 0.83
CA PHE A 209 -17.85 -13.66 0.83
C PHE A 209 -17.44 -13.08 -0.53
N MET A 210 -16.90 -11.86 -0.54
CA MET A 210 -16.64 -11.10 -1.76
C MET A 210 -15.46 -10.14 -1.57
N GLY A 211 -15.00 -9.49 -2.64
CA GLY A 211 -13.85 -8.60 -2.58
C GLY A 211 -12.99 -8.57 -3.84
N LEU A 212 -11.77 -8.05 -3.69
CA LEU A 212 -10.80 -7.92 -4.75
C LEU A 212 -9.99 -9.21 -4.92
N THR A 213 -9.41 -9.42 -6.09
CA THR A 213 -8.60 -10.62 -6.39
C THR A 213 -7.20 -10.26 -6.87
N ASP A 214 -6.29 -11.25 -6.89
CA ASP A 214 -4.88 -11.07 -7.32
C ASP A 214 -4.75 -10.55 -8.76
N TYR A 215 -5.83 -10.67 -9.53
CA TYR A 215 -5.93 -10.16 -10.90
C TYR A 215 -6.13 -8.64 -10.93
N VAL A 216 -6.67 -8.05 -9.87
CA VAL A 216 -7.00 -6.62 -9.79
C VAL A 216 -5.96 -5.87 -8.96
N GLU A 217 -5.45 -6.47 -7.87
CA GLU A 217 -4.47 -5.89 -6.96
C GLU A 217 -3.17 -6.68 -6.97
N SER A 218 -2.10 -6.10 -7.52
CA SER A 218 -0.80 -6.75 -7.66
C SER A 218 0.30 -5.72 -7.88
N GLU A 219 1.50 -6.01 -7.40
CA GLU A 219 2.70 -5.25 -7.73
C GLU A 219 2.89 -5.10 -9.25
N GLY A 220 3.39 -3.93 -9.66
CA GLY A 220 3.72 -3.61 -11.04
C GLY A 220 2.56 -3.03 -11.86
N LYS A 221 1.36 -2.87 -11.28
CA LYS A 221 0.28 -2.11 -11.90
C LYS A 221 -0.73 -1.61 -10.87
N ASP A 222 -1.15 -0.36 -11.03
CA ASP A 222 -2.29 0.18 -10.29
C ASP A 222 -3.64 -0.35 -10.81
N ARG A 223 -4.65 -0.31 -9.94
CA ARG A 223 -6.04 -0.58 -10.31
C ARG A 223 -6.54 0.51 -11.26
N GLU A 224 -7.41 0.14 -12.20
CA GLU A 224 -8.02 1.10 -13.14
C GLU A 224 -9.24 1.82 -12.55
N ASN A 225 -9.83 1.28 -11.50
CA ASN A 225 -11.00 1.81 -10.80
C ASN A 225 -11.10 1.25 -9.37
N MET A 226 -12.01 1.81 -8.58
CA MET A 226 -12.31 1.37 -7.23
C MET A 226 -13.44 0.32 -7.14
N CYS A 227 -14.00 -0.14 -8.26
CA CYS A 227 -15.16 -1.02 -8.25
C CYS A 227 -14.80 -2.46 -7.84
N LEU A 228 -15.77 -3.13 -7.20
CA LEU A 228 -15.75 -4.59 -7.05
C LEU A 228 -16.04 -5.29 -8.38
N PRO A 229 -15.64 -6.56 -8.56
CA PRO A 229 -15.94 -7.33 -9.77
C PRO A 229 -17.45 -7.42 -10.08
N GLU A 230 -17.82 -7.24 -11.36
CA GLU A 230 -19.21 -7.21 -11.84
C GLU A 230 -20.03 -8.44 -11.43
N ASN A 231 -19.43 -9.63 -11.48
CA ASN A 231 -20.10 -10.87 -11.08
C ASN A 231 -20.48 -10.92 -9.59
N GLN A 232 -19.70 -10.26 -8.73
CA GLN A 232 -19.99 -10.20 -7.30
C GLN A 232 -21.10 -9.18 -7.02
N ILE A 233 -21.06 -8.01 -7.68
CA ILE A 233 -22.14 -7.02 -7.61
C ILE A 233 -23.46 -7.61 -8.09
N ALA A 234 -23.46 -8.31 -9.23
CA ALA A 234 -24.66 -8.94 -9.76
C ALA A 234 -25.28 -9.98 -8.79
N LEU A 235 -24.45 -10.69 -8.02
CA LEU A 235 -24.91 -11.62 -6.99
C LEU A 235 -25.59 -10.88 -5.82
N VAL A 236 -24.95 -9.83 -5.29
CA VAL A 236 -25.54 -9.01 -4.22
C VAL A 236 -26.86 -8.39 -4.66
N ASP A 237 -26.91 -7.80 -5.86
CA ASP A 237 -28.13 -7.22 -6.43
C ASP A 237 -29.27 -8.25 -6.56
N ALA A 238 -28.94 -9.49 -6.97
CA ALA A 238 -29.93 -10.55 -7.07
C ALA A 238 -30.49 -10.97 -5.70
N LEU A 239 -29.66 -10.97 -4.66
CA LEU A 239 -30.08 -11.29 -3.29
C LEU A 239 -30.90 -10.14 -2.68
N ILE A 240 -30.53 -8.88 -2.92
CA ILE A 240 -31.29 -7.69 -2.52
C ILE A 240 -32.69 -7.72 -3.13
N LYS A 241 -32.80 -8.00 -4.43
CA LYS A 241 -34.11 -8.13 -5.12
C LYS A 241 -35.00 -9.21 -4.51
N ARG A 242 -34.41 -10.20 -3.85
CA ARG A 242 -35.10 -11.27 -3.12
C ARG A 242 -35.37 -10.95 -1.65
N LYS A 243 -35.05 -9.73 -1.21
CA LYS A 243 -35.26 -9.22 0.16
C LYS A 243 -34.60 -10.09 1.22
N LYS A 244 -33.40 -10.60 0.90
CA LYS A 244 -32.60 -11.39 1.84
C LYS A 244 -31.87 -10.45 2.80
N LYS A 245 -31.65 -10.91 4.04
CA LYS A 245 -30.74 -10.24 4.96
C LYS A 245 -29.32 -10.65 4.62
N ILE A 246 -28.47 -9.71 4.27
CA ILE A 246 -27.15 -9.94 3.70
C ILE A 246 -26.08 -9.48 4.69
N VAL A 247 -25.21 -10.41 5.05
CA VAL A 247 -23.95 -10.11 5.74
C VAL A 247 -22.83 -10.24 4.73
N VAL A 248 -22.12 -9.14 4.48
CA VAL A 248 -21.00 -9.09 3.55
C VAL A 248 -19.70 -9.26 4.31
N ILE A 249 -18.86 -10.19 3.86
CA ILE A 249 -17.50 -10.39 4.32
C ILE A 249 -16.55 -10.01 3.19
N LEU A 250 -15.78 -8.94 3.39
CA LEU A 250 -14.88 -8.37 2.39
C LEU A 250 -13.44 -8.86 2.57
N PHE A 251 -12.82 -9.28 1.46
CA PHE A 251 -11.38 -9.49 1.36
C PHE A 251 -10.77 -8.58 0.29
N GLY A 252 -9.76 -7.78 0.64
CA GLY A 252 -9.14 -6.82 -0.28
C GLY A 252 -8.06 -5.99 0.40
N GLY A 253 -7.12 -5.46 -0.39
CA GLY A 253 -5.97 -4.72 0.16
C GLY A 253 -6.21 -3.22 0.35
N SER A 254 -7.23 -2.65 -0.30
CA SER A 254 -7.45 -1.20 -0.40
C SER A 254 -8.95 -0.89 -0.55
N PRO A 255 -9.41 0.35 -0.28
CA PRO A 255 -10.82 0.72 -0.41
C PRO A 255 -11.46 0.36 -1.76
N VAL A 256 -12.76 0.06 -1.71
CA VAL A 256 -13.62 -0.20 -2.87
C VAL A 256 -14.91 0.60 -2.78
N GLU A 257 -15.52 0.86 -3.93
CA GLU A 257 -16.89 1.38 -3.97
C GLU A 257 -17.88 0.30 -3.49
N LEU A 258 -18.79 0.66 -2.59
CA LEU A 258 -19.82 -0.21 -2.04
C LEU A 258 -21.23 0.32 -2.37
N PRO A 259 -21.70 0.19 -3.62
CA PRO A 259 -22.99 0.75 -4.03
C PRO A 259 -24.18 0.17 -3.24
N PHE A 260 -24.02 -1.04 -2.69
CA PHE A 260 -25.04 -1.75 -1.90
C PHE A 260 -24.95 -1.48 -0.40
N ALA A 261 -24.04 -0.64 0.09
CA ALA A 261 -23.76 -0.52 1.54
C ALA A 261 -25.01 -0.17 2.39
N ASN A 262 -25.96 0.57 1.81
CA ASN A 262 -27.21 0.93 2.48
C ASN A 262 -28.29 -0.16 2.43
N GLU A 263 -28.11 -1.19 1.61
CA GLU A 263 -29.10 -2.26 1.35
C GLU A 263 -28.74 -3.61 1.97
N VAL A 264 -27.62 -3.68 2.70
CA VAL A 264 -27.15 -4.89 3.41
C VAL A 264 -27.07 -4.64 4.91
N GLU A 265 -27.30 -5.64 5.76
CA GLU A 265 -27.41 -5.49 7.21
C GLU A 265 -26.06 -5.42 7.91
N ALA A 266 -25.02 -6.03 7.36
CA ALA A 266 -23.68 -5.95 7.93
C ALA A 266 -22.57 -6.04 6.88
N ILE A 267 -21.45 -5.38 7.18
CA ILE A 267 -20.23 -5.42 6.37
C ILE A 267 -19.04 -5.61 7.32
N LEU A 268 -18.36 -6.74 7.21
CA LEU A 268 -17.13 -7.06 7.92
C LEU A 268 -15.97 -7.05 6.92
N ASN A 269 -15.04 -6.11 7.06
CA ASN A 269 -13.84 -6.05 6.25
C ASN A 269 -12.70 -6.79 6.95
N MET A 270 -12.28 -7.91 6.35
CA MET A 270 -11.17 -8.73 6.83
C MET A 270 -9.82 -8.31 6.23
N TYR A 271 -9.82 -7.34 5.31
CA TYR A 271 -8.64 -6.98 4.51
C TYR A 271 -8.00 -8.21 3.84
N LEU A 272 -6.72 -8.44 4.09
CA LEU A 272 -5.95 -9.61 3.67
C LEU A 272 -5.47 -10.32 4.94
N PRO A 273 -6.28 -11.22 5.52
CA PRO A 273 -6.15 -11.65 6.92
C PRO A 273 -5.08 -12.73 7.18
N GLY A 274 -4.22 -13.04 6.21
CA GLY A 274 -3.15 -14.01 6.38
C GLY A 274 -3.61 -15.47 6.52
N GLU A 275 -2.67 -16.33 6.92
CA GLU A 275 -2.80 -17.80 6.82
C GLU A 275 -3.92 -18.41 7.68
N ASN A 276 -4.33 -17.75 8.76
CA ASN A 276 -5.41 -18.21 9.64
C ASN A 276 -6.65 -17.28 9.63
N GLY A 277 -6.81 -16.52 8.54
CA GLY A 277 -7.88 -15.53 8.40
C GLY A 277 -9.30 -16.12 8.39
N GLY A 278 -9.47 -17.38 8.00
CA GLY A 278 -10.77 -18.06 8.02
C GLY A 278 -11.29 -18.29 9.43
N GLU A 279 -10.41 -18.70 10.35
CA GLU A 279 -10.76 -18.87 11.76
C GLU A 279 -11.08 -17.53 12.42
N ALA A 280 -10.28 -16.48 12.12
CA ALA A 280 -10.55 -15.13 12.57
C ALA A 280 -11.92 -14.62 12.10
N ALA A 281 -12.25 -14.79 10.81
CA ALA A 281 -13.56 -14.41 10.26
C ALA A 281 -14.70 -15.13 10.98
N ARG A 282 -14.58 -16.46 11.20
CA ARG A 282 -15.58 -17.25 11.93
C ARG A 282 -15.78 -16.72 13.36
N LYS A 283 -14.72 -16.54 14.13
CA LYS A 283 -14.78 -16.05 15.51
C LYS A 283 -15.44 -14.67 15.64
N LEU A 284 -15.20 -13.78 14.67
CA LEU A 284 -15.84 -12.46 14.63
C LEU A 284 -17.32 -12.56 14.27
N LEU A 285 -17.67 -13.36 13.24
CA LEU A 285 -19.06 -13.55 12.81
C LEU A 285 -19.94 -14.12 13.92
N PHE A 286 -19.44 -15.07 14.70
CA PHE A 286 -20.18 -15.70 15.81
C PHE A 286 -20.00 -15.01 17.16
N GLY A 287 -19.23 -13.91 17.22
CA GLY A 287 -19.06 -13.11 18.43
C GLY A 287 -18.27 -13.79 19.55
N GLU A 288 -17.46 -14.80 19.22
CA GLU A 288 -16.40 -15.33 20.11
C GLU A 288 -15.33 -14.27 20.35
N ARG A 289 -15.12 -13.40 19.36
CA ARG A 289 -14.33 -12.18 19.48
C ARG A 289 -15.15 -10.98 19.02
N ASN A 290 -14.88 -9.85 19.65
CA ASN A 290 -15.51 -8.57 19.31
C ASN A 290 -14.62 -7.82 18.30
N PRO A 291 -15.14 -7.40 17.13
CA PRO A 291 -14.42 -6.54 16.20
C PRO A 291 -13.89 -5.29 16.88
N SER A 292 -12.64 -4.94 16.57
CA SER A 292 -11.95 -3.80 17.19
C SER A 292 -10.94 -3.11 16.27
N GLY A 293 -10.85 -3.52 14.99
CA GLY A 293 -10.05 -2.81 14.00
C GLY A 293 -10.70 -1.47 13.64
N LYS A 294 -9.87 -0.51 13.24
CA LYS A 294 -10.27 0.79 12.69
C LYS A 294 -9.69 0.96 11.29
N LEU A 295 -10.40 1.64 10.40
CA LEU A 295 -9.94 1.88 9.02
C LEU A 295 -8.67 2.74 9.00
N ALA A 296 -7.60 2.23 8.40
CA ALA A 296 -6.36 3.00 8.17
C ALA A 296 -6.43 3.93 6.93
N GLU A 297 -7.50 3.82 6.14
CA GLU A 297 -7.73 4.58 4.90
C GLU A 297 -9.18 5.08 4.86
N THR A 298 -9.39 6.27 4.29
CA THR A 298 -10.74 6.77 4.03
C THR A 298 -11.40 5.98 2.91
N TRP A 299 -12.62 5.50 3.12
CA TRP A 299 -13.42 4.86 2.07
C TRP A 299 -14.28 5.90 1.37
N ALA A 300 -13.84 6.36 0.21
CA ALA A 300 -14.61 7.27 -0.64
C ALA A 300 -15.89 6.61 -1.16
N LYS A 301 -16.95 7.40 -1.38
CA LYS A 301 -18.19 6.91 -2.02
C LYS A 301 -17.97 6.55 -3.48
N SER A 302 -17.13 7.32 -4.18
CA SER A 302 -16.74 7.08 -5.56
C SER A 302 -15.29 7.48 -5.83
N TYR A 303 -14.65 6.84 -6.81
CA TYR A 303 -13.35 7.23 -7.33
C TYR A 303 -13.31 8.69 -7.82
N HIS A 304 -14.43 9.24 -8.29
CA HIS A 304 -14.52 10.64 -8.71
C HIS A 304 -14.30 11.64 -7.57
N ASP A 305 -14.47 11.22 -6.30
CA ASP A 305 -14.18 12.06 -5.15
C ASP A 305 -12.72 12.00 -4.71
N VAL A 306 -11.90 11.11 -5.29
CA VAL A 306 -10.45 11.05 -5.00
C VAL A 306 -9.76 12.27 -5.63
N PRO A 307 -9.00 13.07 -4.87
CA PRO A 307 -8.34 14.25 -5.41
C PRO A 307 -7.35 13.85 -6.51
N TYR A 308 -7.43 14.53 -7.66
CA TYR A 308 -6.62 14.26 -8.85
C TYR A 308 -6.65 12.81 -9.38
N GLY A 309 -7.65 12.00 -9.00
CA GLY A 309 -7.75 10.59 -9.41
C GLY A 309 -7.88 10.38 -10.92
N GLU A 310 -8.47 11.34 -11.65
CA GLU A 310 -8.59 11.27 -13.11
C GLU A 310 -7.25 11.45 -13.84
N SER A 311 -6.32 12.23 -13.27
CA SER A 311 -4.99 12.48 -13.82
C SER A 311 -3.92 11.51 -13.31
N PHE A 312 -4.17 10.83 -12.19
CA PHE A 312 -3.22 9.93 -11.57
C PHE A 312 -2.77 8.81 -12.53
N SER A 313 -1.45 8.62 -12.64
CA SER A 313 -0.79 7.63 -13.49
C SER A 313 -1.17 7.73 -14.98
N LYS A 314 -1.63 8.89 -15.47
CA LYS A 314 -1.91 9.10 -16.91
C LYS A 314 -0.70 9.55 -17.71
N THR A 315 0.32 10.09 -17.05
CA THR A 315 1.57 10.50 -17.69
C THR A 315 2.79 9.93 -16.95
N PRO A 316 4.00 9.94 -17.57
CA PRO A 316 5.24 9.57 -16.88
C PRO A 316 5.64 10.47 -15.71
N ILE A 317 5.02 11.65 -15.59
CA ILE A 317 5.26 12.62 -14.51
C ILE A 317 3.99 12.72 -13.69
N GLU A 318 4.09 12.40 -12.40
CA GLU A 318 3.01 12.60 -11.45
C GLU A 318 3.25 13.89 -10.66
N VAL A 319 2.22 14.71 -10.49
CA VAL A 319 2.30 16.01 -9.81
C VAL A 319 1.33 15.99 -8.63
N TYR A 320 1.88 15.97 -7.42
CA TYR A 320 1.14 15.78 -6.17
C TYR A 320 0.54 17.13 -5.73
N LYS A 321 -0.43 17.61 -6.52
CA LYS A 321 -1.02 18.94 -6.39
C LYS A 321 -1.83 19.12 -5.12
N GLU A 322 -2.37 18.03 -4.58
CA GLU A 322 -3.10 17.97 -3.32
C GLU A 322 -2.23 18.35 -2.12
N SER A 323 -0.90 18.36 -2.25
CA SER A 323 0.02 18.78 -1.18
C SER A 323 -0.24 18.00 0.12
N VAL A 324 -0.48 18.67 1.24
CA VAL A 324 -0.77 18.05 2.54
C VAL A 324 -2.19 17.47 2.65
N PHE A 325 -3.07 17.73 1.67
CA PHE A 325 -4.46 17.27 1.69
C PHE A 325 -4.55 15.86 1.08
N VAL A 326 -4.08 14.86 1.83
CA VAL A 326 -4.14 13.44 1.46
C VAL A 326 -5.05 12.69 2.42
N GLY A 327 -5.93 11.83 1.89
CA GLY A 327 -6.89 11.05 2.68
C GLY A 327 -7.89 11.95 3.42
N TYR A 328 -8.20 11.63 4.68
CA TYR A 328 -9.19 12.38 5.49
C TYR A 328 -8.90 13.90 5.54
N ARG A 329 -7.62 14.30 5.47
CA ARG A 329 -7.21 15.72 5.42
C ARG A 329 -7.87 16.46 4.26
N TYR A 330 -7.96 15.81 3.10
CA TYR A 330 -8.67 16.33 1.94
C TYR A 330 -10.18 16.31 2.12
N TYR A 331 -10.77 15.15 2.45
CA TYR A 331 -12.23 15.01 2.48
C TYR A 331 -12.87 15.98 3.48
N GLN A 332 -12.25 16.18 4.64
CA GLN A 332 -12.70 17.15 5.64
C GLN A 332 -12.56 18.59 5.15
N LYS A 333 -11.42 18.93 4.52
CA LYS A 333 -11.18 20.28 4.00
C LYS A 333 -12.15 20.65 2.88
N ALA A 334 -12.34 19.73 1.94
CA ALA A 334 -13.24 19.87 0.80
C ALA A 334 -14.71 19.62 1.16
N LYS A 335 -15.01 19.26 2.42
CA LYS A 335 -16.36 18.92 2.93
C LYS A 335 -17.06 17.87 2.06
N LYS A 336 -16.31 16.83 1.68
CA LYS A 336 -16.76 15.71 0.86
C LYS A 336 -17.23 14.58 1.76
N GLU A 337 -18.46 14.13 1.55
CA GLU A 337 -18.98 12.95 2.24
C GLU A 337 -18.27 11.69 1.79
N VAL A 338 -17.90 10.85 2.74
CA VAL A 338 -17.25 9.56 2.52
C VAL A 338 -18.20 8.41 2.86
N ALA A 339 -17.91 7.20 2.39
CA ALA A 339 -18.67 6.02 2.78
C ALA A 339 -18.34 5.64 4.23
N PHE A 340 -17.05 5.63 4.56
CA PHE A 340 -16.56 5.42 5.93
C PHE A 340 -15.31 6.28 6.17
N PRO A 341 -15.26 7.03 7.29
CA PRO A 341 -14.13 7.90 7.58
C PRO A 341 -12.87 7.13 7.99
N PHE A 342 -11.72 7.81 7.93
CA PHE A 342 -10.48 7.29 8.52
C PHE A 342 -10.71 7.06 10.03
N GLY A 343 -10.14 6.00 10.59
CA GLY A 343 -10.30 5.64 12.00
C GLY A 343 -11.65 5.00 12.34
N PHE A 344 -12.54 4.78 11.35
CA PHE A 344 -13.85 4.20 11.61
C PHE A 344 -13.80 2.69 11.90
N GLY A 345 -14.63 2.22 12.84
CA GLY A 345 -14.84 0.80 13.09
C GLY A 345 -15.82 0.56 14.24
N LEU A 346 -16.84 -0.25 13.98
CA LEU A 346 -17.88 -0.63 14.95
C LEU A 346 -17.40 -1.76 15.87
N SER A 347 -18.13 -1.93 16.97
CA SER A 347 -17.93 -2.99 17.96
C SER A 347 -19.28 -3.60 18.35
N TYR A 348 -19.27 -4.81 18.90
CA TYR A 348 -20.44 -5.42 19.55
C TYR A 348 -20.73 -4.86 20.96
N THR A 349 -19.93 -3.89 21.41
CA THR A 349 -20.18 -3.10 22.62
C THR A 349 -20.06 -1.60 22.32
N THR A 350 -20.33 -0.75 23.31
CA THR A 350 -20.20 0.70 23.17
C THR A 350 -19.30 1.27 24.26
N PHE A 351 -18.66 2.40 23.97
CA PHE A 351 -17.71 3.06 24.85
C PHE A 351 -18.11 4.51 25.11
N ASP A 352 -17.97 4.94 26.36
CA ASP A 352 -18.10 6.34 26.78
C ASP A 352 -16.74 6.92 27.11
N TYR A 353 -16.62 8.22 26.86
CA TYR A 353 -15.44 9.03 27.09
C TYR A 353 -15.81 10.10 28.11
N SER A 354 -15.05 10.24 29.19
CA SER A 354 -15.26 11.29 30.20
C SER A 354 -13.94 11.83 30.74
N ASP A 355 -14.04 12.90 31.53
CA ASP A 355 -12.95 13.40 32.38
C ASP A 355 -11.65 13.72 31.60
N MET A 356 -11.79 14.32 30.41
CA MET A 356 -10.63 14.71 29.61
C MET A 356 -9.83 15.80 30.32
N ASP A 357 -8.51 15.65 30.36
CA ASP A 357 -7.56 16.68 30.75
C ASP A 357 -6.48 16.85 29.68
N VAL A 358 -6.02 18.09 29.50
CA VAL A 358 -4.95 18.45 28.56
C VAL A 358 -4.07 19.47 29.26
N ARG A 359 -2.78 19.16 29.38
CA ARG A 359 -1.83 20.04 30.05
C ARG A 359 -0.44 19.95 29.44
N GLU A 360 0.31 21.04 29.56
CA GLU A 360 1.74 21.04 29.26
C GLU A 360 2.53 20.41 30.42
N ASP A 361 3.54 19.62 30.08
CA ASP A 361 4.53 19.07 31.00
C ASP A 361 5.93 19.22 30.36
N GLY A 362 6.53 20.41 30.55
CA GLY A 362 7.77 20.79 29.87
C GLY A 362 7.59 20.89 28.35
N GLU A 363 8.33 20.06 27.61
CA GLU A 363 8.23 19.94 26.14
C GLU A 363 7.10 19.00 25.67
N ASN A 364 6.44 18.33 26.61
CA ASN A 364 5.37 17.40 26.32
C ASN A 364 4.00 18.05 26.52
N ILE A 365 3.01 17.51 25.84
CA ILE A 365 1.60 17.73 26.09
C ILE A 365 1.01 16.39 26.50
N VAL A 366 0.41 16.36 27.68
CA VAL A 366 -0.20 15.17 28.27
C VAL A 366 -1.70 15.30 28.14
N ILE A 367 -2.31 14.33 27.48
CA ILE A 367 -3.76 14.23 27.28
C ILE A 367 -4.21 12.98 28.02
N SER A 368 -5.18 13.11 28.92
CA SER A 368 -5.80 11.97 29.61
C SER A 368 -7.31 12.00 29.51
N ALA A 369 -7.96 10.83 29.56
CA ALA A 369 -9.41 10.69 29.66
C ALA A 369 -9.79 9.30 30.20
N CYS A 370 -10.97 9.19 30.82
CA CYS A 370 -11.52 7.91 31.24
C CYS A 370 -12.35 7.29 30.10
N ILE A 371 -12.06 6.04 29.75
CA ILE A 371 -12.79 5.26 28.76
C ILE A 371 -13.54 4.14 29.47
N LYS A 372 -14.85 4.06 29.26
CA LYS A 372 -15.71 3.05 29.88
C LYS A 372 -16.41 2.19 28.85
N ASN A 373 -16.27 0.88 28.97
CA ASN A 373 -17.13 -0.04 28.22
C ASN A 373 -18.52 -0.06 28.85
N LYS A 374 -19.53 0.41 28.13
CA LYS A 374 -20.91 0.48 28.61
C LYS A 374 -21.74 -0.76 28.33
N GLY A 375 -21.34 -1.60 27.39
CA GLY A 375 -22.13 -2.77 27.03
C GLY A 375 -21.85 -3.98 27.93
N ASP A 376 -22.28 -5.13 27.44
CA ASP A 376 -22.26 -6.41 28.17
C ASP A 376 -21.26 -7.40 27.57
N ARG A 377 -20.44 -6.95 26.61
CA ARG A 377 -19.39 -7.75 25.96
C ARG A 377 -18.03 -7.14 26.21
N ILE A 378 -17.01 -7.99 26.35
CA ILE A 378 -15.62 -7.56 26.26
C ILE A 378 -15.43 -6.90 24.89
N GLY A 379 -14.70 -5.80 24.86
CA GLY A 379 -14.38 -5.10 23.62
C GLY A 379 -13.10 -4.30 23.77
N ALA A 380 -12.61 -3.81 22.63
CA ALA A 380 -11.52 -2.85 22.62
C ALA A 380 -11.92 -1.60 21.86
N GLU A 381 -11.44 -0.46 22.36
CA GLU A 381 -11.62 0.86 21.75
C GLU A 381 -10.27 1.45 21.40
N VAL A 382 -10.20 2.14 20.27
CA VAL A 382 -9.03 2.94 19.88
C VAL A 382 -9.40 4.39 20.11
N VAL A 383 -8.77 5.01 21.10
CA VAL A 383 -8.89 6.44 21.37
C VAL A 383 -7.95 7.16 20.42
N GLU A 384 -8.49 7.95 19.50
CA GLU A 384 -7.73 8.69 18.50
C GLU A 384 -7.61 10.16 18.90
N LEU A 385 -6.37 10.67 19.04
CA LEU A 385 -6.11 12.09 19.32
C LEU A 385 -5.88 12.82 18.00
N PHE A 386 -6.84 13.67 17.64
CA PHE A 386 -6.68 14.67 16.60
C PHE A 386 -6.37 16.02 17.22
N VAL A 387 -5.57 16.81 16.52
CA VAL A 387 -5.27 18.19 16.93
C VAL A 387 -5.61 19.14 15.78
N LYS A 388 -6.45 20.13 16.08
CA LYS A 388 -6.70 21.28 15.21
C LYS A 388 -5.74 22.40 15.61
N ALA A 389 -4.91 22.81 14.65
CA ALA A 389 -3.97 23.91 14.80
C ALA A 389 -4.67 25.27 14.69
N PRO A 390 -4.06 26.36 15.17
CA PRO A 390 -4.57 27.72 14.99
C PRO A 390 -4.84 28.05 13.52
N GLU A 391 -5.90 28.80 13.26
CA GLU A 391 -6.21 29.31 11.92
C GLU A 391 -5.33 30.53 11.61
N THR A 392 -4.39 30.37 10.68
CA THR A 392 -3.41 31.39 10.25
C THR A 392 -3.36 31.45 8.72
N ASP A 393 -2.52 32.31 8.14
CA ASP A 393 -2.31 32.42 6.69
C ASP A 393 -1.50 31.26 6.08
N VAL A 394 -1.42 30.12 6.77
CA VAL A 394 -0.80 28.87 6.32
C VAL A 394 -1.92 27.87 6.06
N PHE A 395 -2.02 27.35 4.83
CA PHE A 395 -3.04 26.35 4.53
C PHE A 395 -2.72 25.04 5.28
N LYS A 396 -3.70 24.52 6.02
CA LYS A 396 -3.57 23.33 6.86
C LYS A 396 -4.81 22.44 6.72
N PRO A 397 -4.66 21.11 6.95
CA PRO A 397 -5.81 20.23 7.21
C PRO A 397 -6.68 20.76 8.36
N LEU A 398 -7.96 20.37 8.40
CA LEU A 398 -8.86 20.77 9.48
C LEU A 398 -8.34 20.34 10.85
N ARG A 399 -7.78 19.13 10.92
CA ARG A 399 -7.18 18.49 12.08
C ARG A 399 -6.24 17.40 11.60
N GLU A 400 -5.33 16.97 12.47
CA GLU A 400 -4.41 15.86 12.16
C GLU A 400 -4.31 14.88 13.33
N LEU A 401 -4.28 13.59 13.03
CA LEU A 401 -3.98 12.54 14.00
C LEU A 401 -2.56 12.75 14.56
N ARG A 402 -2.44 12.89 15.88
CA ARG A 402 -1.16 13.04 16.60
C ARG A 402 -0.84 11.87 17.53
N GLY A 403 -1.80 11.01 17.82
CA GLY A 403 -1.57 9.81 18.61
C GLY A 403 -2.83 8.96 18.71
N PHE A 404 -2.67 7.72 19.13
CA PHE A 404 -3.80 6.85 19.45
C PHE A 404 -3.41 5.81 20.48
N LYS A 405 -4.39 5.29 21.23
CA LYS A 405 -4.18 4.21 22.20
C LYS A 405 -5.35 3.25 22.17
N LYS A 406 -5.04 1.96 21.99
CA LYS A 406 -6.02 0.87 22.09
C LYS A 406 -6.13 0.41 23.54
N VAL A 407 -7.36 0.26 24.04
CA VAL A 407 -7.65 -0.30 25.38
C VAL A 407 -8.64 -1.45 25.25
N TYR A 408 -8.43 -2.50 26.05
CA TYR A 408 -9.29 -3.67 26.12
C TYR A 408 -10.03 -3.63 27.45
N LEU A 409 -11.35 -3.65 27.41
CA LEU A 409 -12.19 -3.45 28.58
C LEU A 409 -13.23 -4.55 28.70
N ALA A 410 -13.30 -5.15 29.87
CA ALA A 410 -14.41 -6.00 30.28
C ALA A 410 -15.73 -5.20 30.32
N PRO A 411 -16.90 -5.88 30.32
CA PRO A 411 -18.18 -5.20 30.49
C PRO A 411 -18.19 -4.28 31.72
N LYS A 412 -18.66 -3.05 31.54
CA LYS A 412 -18.76 -2.01 32.59
C LYS A 412 -17.43 -1.51 33.16
N GLU A 413 -16.29 -2.06 32.73
CA GLU A 413 -14.96 -1.62 33.15
C GLU A 413 -14.66 -0.21 32.64
N SER A 414 -13.88 0.54 33.42
CA SER A 414 -13.38 1.87 33.07
C SER A 414 -11.87 1.91 33.24
N GLN A 415 -11.17 2.55 32.32
CA GLN A 415 -9.72 2.72 32.36
C GLN A 415 -9.34 4.15 31.98
N GLU A 416 -8.39 4.74 32.71
CA GLU A 416 -7.75 5.99 32.28
C GLU A 416 -6.76 5.73 31.14
N VAL A 417 -6.94 6.48 30.06
CA VAL A 417 -6.05 6.52 28.90
C VAL A 417 -5.22 7.78 28.99
N THR A 418 -3.93 7.66 28.70
CA THR A 418 -2.98 8.77 28.61
C THR A 418 -2.24 8.69 27.28
N LEU A 419 -2.19 9.82 26.58
CA LEU A 419 -1.41 10.06 25.37
C LEU A 419 -0.42 11.18 25.68
N VAL A 420 0.82 11.01 25.24
CA VAL A 420 1.87 12.02 25.40
C VAL A 420 2.43 12.29 24.02
N ILE A 421 2.40 13.55 23.61
CA ILE A 421 3.01 14.03 22.37
C ILE A 421 3.97 15.17 22.70
N LYS A 422 5.03 15.33 21.93
CA LYS A 422 5.90 16.50 22.08
C LYS A 422 5.31 17.71 21.36
N LYS A 423 5.58 18.92 21.87
CA LYS A 423 5.18 20.18 21.22
C LYS A 423 5.69 20.28 19.78
N GLU A 424 6.94 19.85 19.54
CA GLU A 424 7.55 19.85 18.21
C GLU A 424 6.77 19.01 17.18
N GLU A 425 5.99 18.01 17.62
CA GLU A 425 5.17 17.19 16.73
C GLU A 425 3.92 17.92 16.23
N LEU A 426 3.57 19.08 16.78
CA LEU A 426 2.48 19.95 16.29
C LEU A 426 2.95 20.93 15.22
N ALA A 427 4.26 20.99 14.95
CA ALA A 427 4.83 21.91 13.99
C ALA A 427 4.51 21.51 12.54
N TYR A 428 4.32 22.52 11.69
CA TYR A 428 4.26 22.32 10.24
C TYR A 428 5.64 22.59 9.63
N TYR A 429 5.92 22.04 8.45
CA TYR A 429 7.16 22.34 7.72
C TYR A 429 7.01 23.65 6.93
N ASN A 430 7.74 24.69 7.32
CA ASN A 430 7.77 25.96 6.60
C ASN A 430 8.76 25.88 5.43
N ALA A 431 8.25 25.86 4.21
CA ALA A 431 9.06 25.69 3.00
C ALA A 431 10.04 26.85 2.71
N LYS A 432 9.75 28.06 3.20
CA LYS A 432 10.60 29.24 3.01
C LYS A 432 11.78 29.23 3.98
N GLU A 433 11.51 28.91 5.24
CA GLU A 433 12.52 28.81 6.31
C GLU A 433 13.27 27.47 6.31
N LYS A 434 12.74 26.45 5.60
CA LYS A 434 13.28 25.09 5.49
C LYS A 434 13.46 24.40 6.85
N ARG A 435 12.46 24.55 7.72
CA ARG A 435 12.41 23.93 9.04
C ARG A 435 10.97 23.75 9.52
N TYR A 436 10.80 22.93 10.55
CA TYR A 436 9.56 22.83 11.29
C TYR A 436 9.34 24.09 12.15
N VAL A 437 8.10 24.58 12.18
CA VAL A 437 7.66 25.76 12.94
C VAL A 437 6.41 25.40 13.73
N LEU A 438 6.49 25.55 15.06
CA LEU A 438 5.33 25.54 15.93
C LEU A 438 4.71 26.93 15.92
N GLU A 439 3.43 27.05 15.60
CA GLU A 439 2.76 28.35 15.58
C GLU A 439 2.31 28.75 16.97
N ASN A 440 2.35 30.04 17.24
CA ASN A 440 1.73 30.59 18.43
C ASN A 440 0.20 30.61 18.26
N GLY A 441 -0.55 30.18 19.28
CA GLY A 441 -2.02 30.27 19.26
C GLY A 441 -2.74 29.19 20.05
N GLU A 442 -4.07 29.14 19.89
CA GLU A 442 -4.94 28.15 20.51
C GLU A 442 -4.99 26.87 19.69
N TYR A 443 -4.56 25.76 20.29
CA TYR A 443 -4.68 24.42 19.73
C TYR A 443 -5.87 23.72 20.38
N GLU A 444 -6.68 23.03 19.56
CA GLU A 444 -7.79 22.21 20.04
C GLU A 444 -7.42 20.73 19.93
N PHE A 445 -7.44 20.05 21.08
CA PHE A 445 -7.14 18.63 21.23
C PHE A 445 -8.46 17.88 21.29
N GLU A 446 -8.66 16.96 20.35
CA GLU A 446 -9.92 16.24 20.15
C GLU A 446 -9.67 14.74 20.34
N LEU A 447 -10.34 14.13 21.32
CA LEU A 447 -10.43 12.68 21.43
C LEU A 447 -11.62 12.21 20.61
N CYS A 448 -11.34 11.40 19.59
CA CYS A 448 -12.32 10.94 18.61
C CYS A 448 -12.39 9.41 18.58
N SER A 449 -13.53 8.88 18.10
CA SER A 449 -13.67 7.44 17.81
C SER A 449 -13.39 7.07 16.34
N ASP A 450 -13.28 8.09 15.49
CA ASP A 450 -12.86 8.11 14.09
C ASP A 450 -12.58 9.58 13.70
N SER A 451 -12.08 9.86 12.49
CA SER A 451 -11.70 11.22 12.10
C SER A 451 -12.84 12.26 12.09
N GLU A 452 -14.11 11.85 12.03
CA GLU A 452 -15.27 12.73 11.96
C GLU A 452 -16.08 12.79 13.27
N THR A 453 -15.93 11.81 14.16
CA THR A 453 -16.69 11.70 15.41
C THR A 453 -15.89 12.13 16.64
N ILE A 454 -15.97 13.42 16.98
CA ILE A 454 -15.41 13.97 18.22
C ILE A 454 -16.21 13.48 19.43
N ARG A 455 -15.52 12.97 20.45
CA ARG A 455 -16.11 12.55 21.73
C ARG A 455 -15.88 13.58 22.82
N LEU A 456 -14.66 14.08 22.93
CA LEU A 456 -14.25 15.13 23.87
C LEU A 456 -13.29 16.08 23.17
N ALA A 457 -13.32 17.36 23.55
CA ALA A 457 -12.38 18.36 23.07
C ALA A 457 -11.98 19.31 24.19
N LYS A 458 -10.72 19.76 24.18
CA LYS A 458 -10.20 20.83 25.03
C LYS A 458 -9.22 21.69 24.26
N THR A 459 -9.20 22.98 24.56
CA THR A 459 -8.23 23.91 24.00
C THR A 459 -7.08 24.15 24.98
N LEU A 460 -5.90 24.39 24.44
CA LEU A 460 -4.71 24.77 25.18
C LEU A 460 -3.93 25.80 24.35
N PRO A 461 -3.70 27.02 24.86
CA PRO A 461 -2.84 27.98 24.19
C PRO A 461 -1.39 27.51 24.27
N LEU A 462 -0.69 27.49 23.14
CA LEU A 462 0.73 27.14 23.07
C LEU A 462 1.54 28.33 22.59
N LEU A 463 2.67 28.55 23.26
CA LEU A 463 3.68 29.51 22.84
C LEU A 463 4.52 28.89 21.72
N GLY A 464 4.39 29.46 20.53
CA GLY A 464 5.18 29.11 19.35
C GLY A 464 5.82 30.35 18.73
N GLU A 465 5.91 30.36 17.40
CA GLU A 465 6.47 31.45 16.62
C GLU A 465 5.39 32.15 15.78
N ASP A 466 5.48 33.48 15.70
CA ASP A 466 4.69 34.30 14.78
C ASP A 466 5.53 34.63 13.54
N LEU A 467 5.42 33.80 12.49
CA LEU A 467 6.12 34.00 11.23
C LEU A 467 5.17 34.46 10.12
N PRO A 468 5.63 35.29 9.16
CA PRO A 468 4.88 35.57 7.94
C PRO A 468 4.58 34.27 7.18
N SER A 469 3.43 34.22 6.51
CA SER A 469 3.06 33.08 5.66
C SER A 469 4.16 32.78 4.63
N PRO A 470 4.52 31.50 4.42
CA PRO A 470 5.42 31.10 3.34
C PRO A 470 4.73 31.15 1.97
N TYR A 471 3.42 31.39 1.92
CA TYR A 471 2.61 31.34 0.70
C TYR A 471 2.09 32.72 0.32
N GLU A 472 2.06 32.98 -0.99
CA GLU A 472 1.32 34.12 -1.51
C GLU A 472 -0.18 33.91 -1.36
N LYS A 473 -0.93 35.00 -1.21
CA LYS A 473 -2.38 34.96 -0.95
C LYS A 473 -3.16 34.10 -1.94
N GLU A 474 -2.86 34.19 -3.23
CA GLU A 474 -3.51 33.39 -4.27
C GLU A 474 -3.28 31.87 -4.10
N VAL A 475 -2.10 31.48 -3.62
CA VAL A 475 -1.77 30.07 -3.33
C VAL A 475 -2.56 29.62 -2.10
N TYR A 476 -2.52 30.41 -1.03
CA TYR A 476 -3.28 30.15 0.19
C TYR A 476 -4.77 29.99 -0.13
N ASP A 477 -5.37 30.94 -0.84
CA ASP A 477 -6.79 30.94 -1.18
C ASP A 477 -7.17 29.71 -2.02
N ALA A 478 -6.31 29.26 -2.95
CA ALA A 478 -6.57 28.07 -3.76
C ALA A 478 -6.65 26.79 -2.90
N TYR A 479 -5.66 26.57 -2.05
CA TYR A 479 -5.59 25.40 -1.18
C TYR A 479 -6.62 25.43 -0.04
N GLN A 480 -6.93 26.63 0.47
CA GLN A 480 -7.90 26.81 1.54
C GLN A 480 -9.34 26.50 1.07
N ASN A 481 -9.68 26.83 -0.19
CA ASN A 481 -11.03 26.71 -0.71
C ASN A 481 -11.33 25.35 -1.36
N ASP A 482 -10.48 24.89 -2.29
CA ASP A 482 -10.69 23.62 -2.99
C ASP A 482 -9.33 23.00 -3.40
N PRO A 483 -8.72 22.18 -2.52
CA PRO A 483 -7.42 21.57 -2.77
C PRO A 483 -7.39 20.57 -3.95
N ASN A 484 -8.53 20.26 -4.59
CA ASN A 484 -8.60 19.42 -5.80
C ASN A 484 -8.59 20.23 -7.11
N LYS A 485 -8.55 21.57 -7.04
CA LYS A 485 -8.60 22.46 -8.23
C LYS A 485 -7.38 23.36 -8.37
N VAL A 486 -6.27 23.01 -7.75
CA VAL A 486 -4.99 23.72 -7.91
C VAL A 486 -4.45 23.51 -9.33
N SER A 487 -4.12 24.61 -10.00
CA SER A 487 -3.53 24.62 -11.35
C SER A 487 -2.03 24.35 -11.31
N ASP A 488 -1.45 23.97 -12.45
CA ASP A 488 0.00 23.79 -12.59
C ASP A 488 0.77 25.05 -12.17
N ALA A 489 0.33 26.24 -12.61
CA ALA A 489 0.97 27.51 -12.28
C ALA A 489 0.94 27.82 -10.77
N LEU A 490 -0.17 27.53 -10.09
CA LEU A 490 -0.29 27.71 -8.65
C LEU A 490 0.57 26.68 -7.89
N PHE A 491 0.62 25.44 -8.36
CA PHE A 491 1.48 24.41 -7.78
C PHE A 491 2.97 24.77 -7.92
N GLU A 492 3.41 25.24 -9.09
CA GLU A 492 4.80 25.69 -9.29
C GLU A 492 5.15 26.87 -8.38
N LYS A 493 4.20 27.80 -8.21
CA LYS A 493 4.34 28.96 -7.30
C LYS A 493 4.43 28.52 -5.84
N MET A 494 3.61 27.54 -5.43
CA MET A 494 3.61 26.97 -4.08
C MET A 494 4.91 26.20 -3.78
N SER A 495 5.30 25.32 -4.69
CA SER A 495 6.45 24.41 -4.49
C SER A 495 7.81 25.07 -4.76
N GLY A 496 7.83 26.16 -5.53
CA GLY A 496 9.06 26.74 -6.08
C GLY A 496 9.72 25.86 -7.15
N LEU A 497 9.04 24.80 -7.60
CA LEU A 497 9.53 23.86 -8.61
C LEU A 497 8.87 24.14 -9.96
N LYS A 498 9.56 23.77 -11.04
CA LYS A 498 8.98 23.74 -12.38
C LYS A 498 8.55 22.34 -12.74
N ILE A 499 7.32 22.20 -13.23
CA ILE A 499 6.80 20.95 -13.76
C ILE A 499 7.57 20.69 -15.06
N PRO A 500 8.33 19.57 -15.16
CA PRO A 500 9.12 19.32 -16.34
C PRO A 500 8.23 18.97 -17.54
N SER A 501 8.71 19.26 -18.74
CA SER A 501 8.08 18.74 -19.96
C SER A 501 8.16 17.21 -19.99
N LEU A 502 7.19 16.58 -20.66
CA LEU A 502 7.22 15.14 -20.88
C LEU A 502 8.53 14.70 -21.56
N PRO A 503 9.13 13.58 -21.15
CA PRO A 503 10.34 13.08 -21.77
C PRO A 503 10.07 12.70 -23.24
N PRO A 504 11.04 12.91 -24.15
CA PRO A 504 10.87 12.51 -25.54
C PRO A 504 10.81 10.98 -25.66
N LEU A 505 9.92 10.48 -26.51
CA LEU A 505 9.79 9.03 -26.80
C LEU A 505 10.84 8.52 -27.80
N LYS A 506 11.55 9.44 -28.49
CA LYS A 506 12.59 9.13 -29.48
C LYS A 506 13.82 10.02 -29.27
N PRO A 507 15.04 9.50 -29.51
CA PRO A 507 15.34 8.09 -29.81
C PRO A 507 15.05 7.18 -28.60
N ILE A 508 14.89 5.88 -28.84
CA ILE A 508 14.81 4.90 -27.75
C ILE A 508 16.14 4.93 -26.99
N THR A 509 16.08 4.97 -25.66
CA THR A 509 17.26 4.94 -24.79
C THR A 509 17.15 3.79 -23.80
N LEU A 510 18.20 3.55 -23.03
CA LEU A 510 18.16 2.59 -21.92
C LEU A 510 17.14 2.99 -20.85
N GLU A 511 16.83 4.28 -20.70
CA GLU A 511 15.84 4.80 -19.74
C GLU A 511 14.41 4.81 -20.31
N SER A 512 14.24 4.56 -21.61
CA SER A 512 12.91 4.45 -22.20
C SER A 512 12.16 3.26 -21.60
N ARG A 513 10.85 3.43 -21.39
CA ARG A 513 9.98 2.34 -20.97
C ARG A 513 9.93 1.30 -22.08
N PHE A 514 9.73 0.04 -21.71
CA PHE A 514 9.56 -1.03 -22.69
C PHE A 514 8.39 -0.76 -23.66
N SER A 515 7.33 -0.10 -23.18
CA SER A 515 6.20 0.34 -24.00
C SER A 515 6.60 1.33 -25.11
N ASP A 516 7.62 2.16 -24.89
CA ASP A 516 8.05 3.21 -25.83
C ASP A 516 8.66 2.62 -27.11
N LEU A 517 9.06 1.34 -27.08
CA LEU A 517 9.49 0.61 -28.28
C LEU A 517 8.44 0.63 -29.39
N GLN A 518 7.16 0.77 -29.06
CA GLN A 518 6.09 0.88 -30.03
C GLN A 518 6.21 2.13 -30.93
N GLU A 519 7.07 3.08 -30.59
CA GLU A 519 7.23 4.31 -31.36
C GLU A 519 8.13 4.16 -32.60
N THR A 520 8.90 3.07 -32.70
CA THR A 520 9.81 2.81 -33.83
C THR A 520 9.44 1.54 -34.58
N PHE A 521 9.77 1.46 -35.87
CA PHE A 521 9.44 0.27 -36.68
C PHE A 521 10.09 -1.00 -36.13
N MET A 522 11.41 -0.96 -35.89
CA MET A 522 12.14 -2.09 -35.32
C MET A 522 11.75 -2.33 -33.86
N GLY A 523 11.50 -1.28 -33.07
CA GLY A 523 11.01 -1.42 -31.70
C GLY A 523 9.67 -2.14 -31.60
N LYS A 524 8.70 -1.89 -32.50
CA LYS A 524 7.43 -2.65 -32.55
C LYS A 524 7.65 -4.14 -32.73
N ILE A 525 8.60 -4.53 -33.59
CA ILE A 525 8.95 -5.94 -33.82
C ILE A 525 9.54 -6.55 -32.54
N LEU A 526 10.50 -5.87 -31.91
CA LEU A 526 11.14 -6.32 -30.68
C LEU A 526 10.16 -6.41 -29.50
N HIS A 527 9.32 -5.41 -29.32
CA HIS A 527 8.27 -5.37 -28.31
C HIS A 527 7.34 -6.58 -28.42
N ASN A 528 6.84 -6.86 -29.62
CA ASN A 528 5.97 -8.01 -29.87
C ASN A 528 6.69 -9.35 -29.69
N ALA A 529 7.98 -9.44 -30.05
CA ALA A 529 8.78 -10.64 -29.85
C ALA A 529 8.94 -10.97 -28.36
N VAL A 530 9.28 -9.98 -27.53
CA VAL A 530 9.44 -10.16 -26.07
C VAL A 530 8.09 -10.49 -25.41
N LEU A 531 7.03 -9.74 -25.70
CA LEU A 531 5.69 -10.05 -25.17
C LEU A 531 5.14 -11.41 -25.63
N SER A 532 5.64 -11.97 -26.73
CA SER A 532 5.26 -13.31 -27.16
C SER A 532 5.59 -14.39 -26.13
N VAL A 533 6.59 -14.17 -25.27
CA VAL A 533 6.97 -15.09 -24.19
C VAL A 533 5.84 -15.18 -23.17
N ALA A 534 5.39 -14.04 -22.62
CA ALA A 534 4.27 -13.99 -21.68
C ALA A 534 2.97 -14.56 -22.29
N LYS A 535 2.69 -14.27 -23.57
CA LYS A 535 1.54 -14.84 -24.30
C LYS A 535 1.63 -16.36 -24.42
N LYS A 536 2.81 -16.92 -24.70
CA LYS A 536 3.04 -18.37 -24.79
C LYS A 536 2.85 -19.05 -23.44
N ASP A 537 3.33 -18.44 -22.36
CA ASP A 537 3.17 -18.99 -21.01
C ASP A 537 1.72 -18.95 -20.54
N MET A 538 0.99 -17.86 -20.83
CA MET A 538 -0.46 -17.80 -20.61
C MET A 538 -1.20 -18.91 -21.36
N LYS A 539 -0.89 -19.11 -22.65
CA LYS A 539 -1.50 -20.19 -23.46
C LYS A 539 -1.18 -21.59 -22.91
N ARG A 540 0.01 -21.81 -22.35
CA ARG A 540 0.39 -23.07 -21.69
C ARG A 540 -0.35 -23.24 -20.36
N ALA A 541 -0.54 -22.17 -19.60
CA ALA A 541 -1.26 -22.19 -18.34
C ALA A 541 -2.74 -22.56 -18.54
N LEU A 542 -3.41 -21.95 -19.53
CA LEU A 542 -4.82 -22.22 -19.86
C LEU A 542 -5.11 -23.66 -20.33
N LYS A 543 -4.09 -24.41 -20.77
CA LYS A 543 -4.22 -25.82 -21.15
C LYS A 543 -4.19 -26.80 -19.97
N LEU A 544 -3.82 -26.32 -18.77
CA LEU A 544 -3.84 -27.15 -17.58
C LEU A 544 -5.28 -27.37 -17.11
N PRO A 545 -5.58 -28.50 -16.44
CA PRO A 545 -6.83 -28.67 -15.71
C PRO A 545 -7.04 -27.54 -14.69
N ASP A 546 -8.29 -27.26 -14.35
CA ASP A 546 -8.62 -26.32 -13.28
C ASP A 546 -7.96 -26.75 -11.97
N GLY A 547 -7.37 -25.80 -11.24
CA GLY A 547 -6.72 -26.03 -9.96
C GLY A 547 -5.51 -25.12 -9.69
N PRO A 548 -4.91 -25.22 -8.50
CA PRO A 548 -3.91 -24.25 -8.01
C PRO A 548 -2.70 -24.06 -8.94
N LYS A 549 -2.25 -25.15 -9.57
CA LYS A 549 -1.12 -25.12 -10.52
C LYS A 549 -1.43 -24.29 -11.77
N ARG A 550 -2.66 -24.36 -12.28
CA ARG A 550 -3.10 -23.54 -13.42
C ARG A 550 -3.14 -22.07 -13.00
N ASP A 551 -3.79 -21.78 -11.88
CA ASP A 551 -3.98 -20.42 -11.39
C ASP A 551 -2.64 -19.73 -11.12
N ASN A 552 -1.70 -20.42 -10.46
CA ASN A 552 -0.35 -19.91 -10.22
C ASN A 552 0.41 -19.58 -11.52
N LYS A 553 0.28 -20.41 -12.57
CA LYS A 553 0.91 -20.13 -13.86
C LYS A 553 0.26 -18.95 -14.59
N ILE A 554 -1.07 -18.81 -14.49
CA ILE A 554 -1.77 -17.64 -15.04
C ILE A 554 -1.30 -16.38 -14.32
N LYS A 555 -1.28 -16.38 -12.98
CA LYS A 555 -0.79 -15.25 -12.17
C LYS A 555 0.64 -14.88 -12.54
N GLY A 556 1.55 -15.85 -12.66
CA GLY A 556 2.93 -15.63 -13.10
C GLY A 556 3.05 -15.02 -14.50
N ALA A 557 2.22 -15.47 -15.46
CA ALA A 557 2.22 -14.90 -16.82
C ALA A 557 1.70 -13.45 -16.85
N ILE A 558 0.68 -13.13 -16.03
CA ILE A 558 0.15 -11.77 -15.88
C ILE A 558 1.19 -10.86 -15.22
N PHE A 559 1.80 -11.32 -14.12
CA PHE A 559 2.85 -10.58 -13.41
C PHE A 559 4.03 -10.27 -14.33
N LEU A 560 4.53 -11.26 -15.07
CA LEU A 560 5.62 -11.06 -16.04
C LEU A 560 5.25 -10.00 -17.09
N LYS A 561 4.03 -10.04 -17.63
CA LYS A 561 3.57 -9.03 -18.59
C LYS A 561 3.57 -7.63 -17.97
N ARG A 562 3.06 -7.48 -16.75
CA ARG A 562 2.99 -6.19 -16.03
C ARG A 562 4.38 -5.62 -15.79
N ILE A 563 5.28 -6.41 -15.23
CA ILE A 563 6.67 -6.00 -14.97
C ILE A 563 7.40 -5.58 -16.25
N LEU A 564 7.20 -6.30 -17.35
CA LEU A 564 7.78 -5.92 -18.63
C LEU A 564 7.25 -4.57 -19.11
N GLU A 565 5.94 -4.34 -19.01
CA GLU A 565 5.29 -3.12 -19.49
C GLU A 565 5.58 -1.89 -18.60
N SER A 566 5.85 -2.08 -17.30
CA SER A 566 6.12 -0.99 -16.36
C SER A 566 7.59 -0.54 -16.32
N ASN A 567 8.53 -1.38 -16.76
CA ASN A 567 9.95 -1.14 -16.55
C ASN A 567 10.65 -0.41 -17.72
N SER A 568 11.73 0.28 -17.38
CA SER A 568 12.70 0.77 -18.37
C SER A 568 13.61 -0.37 -18.86
N ILE A 569 14.24 -0.18 -20.02
CA ILE A 569 15.15 -1.18 -20.59
C ILE A 569 16.36 -1.44 -19.67
N ILE A 570 16.88 -0.41 -18.99
CA ILE A 570 17.96 -0.57 -18.01
C ILE A 570 17.50 -1.32 -16.77
N THR A 571 16.32 -1.01 -16.23
CA THR A 571 15.73 -1.73 -15.10
C THR A 571 15.55 -3.20 -15.45
N MET A 572 15.02 -3.52 -16.64
CA MET A 572 14.92 -4.91 -17.10
C MET A 572 16.26 -5.63 -17.10
N SER A 573 17.34 -4.94 -17.51
CA SER A 573 18.68 -5.51 -17.49
C SER A 573 19.20 -5.75 -16.09
N MET A 574 19.00 -4.78 -15.19
CA MET A 574 19.44 -4.90 -13.81
C MET A 574 18.65 -5.95 -13.03
N SER A 575 17.35 -6.15 -13.32
CA SER A 575 16.51 -7.14 -12.64
C SER A 575 16.69 -8.58 -13.17
N ALA A 576 17.01 -8.78 -14.45
CA ALA A 576 16.98 -10.10 -15.10
C ALA A 576 18.30 -10.89 -15.05
N GLY A 577 19.36 -10.31 -14.49
CA GLY A 577 20.68 -10.92 -14.41
C GLY A 577 21.17 -11.42 -15.78
N LYS A 578 21.57 -12.70 -15.85
CA LYS A 578 22.11 -13.30 -17.09
C LYS A 578 21.10 -13.44 -18.23
N SER A 579 19.80 -13.30 -17.97
CA SER A 579 18.76 -13.46 -18.99
C SER A 579 18.59 -12.23 -19.88
N PHE A 580 19.01 -11.05 -19.42
CA PHE A 580 18.99 -9.80 -20.19
C PHE A 580 20.19 -8.91 -19.81
N PRO A 581 21.42 -9.33 -20.11
CA PRO A 581 22.62 -8.65 -19.65
C PRO A 581 22.78 -7.27 -20.29
N TYR A 582 23.56 -6.39 -19.68
CA TYR A 582 23.64 -4.99 -20.11
C TYR A 582 24.11 -4.76 -21.57
N PRO A 583 25.09 -5.51 -22.14
CA PRO A 583 25.42 -5.41 -23.56
C PRO A 583 24.25 -5.80 -24.47
N PHE A 584 23.43 -6.77 -24.03
CA PHE A 584 22.19 -7.11 -24.74
C PHE A 584 21.23 -5.92 -24.71
N ALA A 585 21.02 -5.28 -23.56
CA ALA A 585 20.17 -4.11 -23.46
C ALA A 585 20.62 -2.96 -24.38
N LYS A 586 21.94 -2.70 -24.51
CA LYS A 586 22.47 -1.72 -25.46
C LYS A 586 22.17 -2.08 -26.90
N GLY A 587 22.50 -3.31 -27.30
CA GLY A 587 22.26 -3.75 -28.67
C GLY A 587 20.77 -3.75 -29.02
N PHE A 588 19.93 -4.01 -28.03
CA PHE A 588 18.47 -3.97 -28.14
C PHE A 588 17.97 -2.55 -28.40
N VAL A 589 18.49 -1.55 -27.68
CA VAL A 589 18.21 -0.13 -27.93
C VAL A 589 18.69 0.31 -29.31
N ASP A 590 19.89 -0.08 -29.73
CA ASP A 590 20.42 0.26 -31.05
C ASP A 590 19.58 -0.35 -32.17
N LEU A 591 19.15 -1.61 -32.03
CA LEU A 591 18.23 -2.24 -32.98
C LEU A 591 16.88 -1.54 -33.03
N ALA A 592 16.32 -1.17 -31.88
CA ALA A 592 15.04 -0.44 -31.83
C ALA A 592 15.12 0.88 -32.62
N ASN A 593 16.26 1.56 -32.57
CA ASN A 593 16.54 2.77 -33.36
C ASN A 593 16.96 2.50 -34.82
N GLY A 594 17.00 1.24 -35.28
CA GLY A 594 17.35 0.88 -36.65
C GLY A 594 18.85 0.70 -36.92
N HIS A 595 19.71 0.77 -35.91
CA HIS A 595 21.15 0.59 -36.04
C HIS A 595 21.56 -0.90 -36.02
N LEU A 596 21.20 -1.65 -37.06
CA LEU A 596 21.37 -3.11 -37.16
C LEU A 596 22.78 -3.61 -36.83
N PHE A 597 23.81 -3.08 -37.51
CA PHE A 597 25.19 -3.54 -37.32
C PHE A 597 25.73 -3.22 -35.91
N LYS A 598 25.40 -2.05 -35.39
CA LYS A 598 25.81 -1.63 -34.05
C LYS A 598 25.13 -2.50 -32.99
N GLY A 599 23.84 -2.77 -33.15
CA GLY A 599 23.09 -3.65 -32.26
C GLY A 599 23.62 -5.07 -32.20
N ILE A 600 23.91 -5.68 -33.36
CA ILE A 600 24.50 -7.04 -33.43
C ILE A 600 25.89 -7.06 -32.79
N LYS A 601 26.70 -6.02 -33.01
CA LYS A 601 28.03 -5.91 -32.39
C LYS A 601 27.91 -5.90 -30.86
N ASP A 602 27.02 -5.08 -30.31
CA ASP A 602 26.87 -4.89 -28.87
C ASP A 602 26.36 -6.15 -28.15
N PHE A 603 25.52 -6.96 -28.81
CA PHE A 603 25.09 -8.27 -28.29
C PHE A 603 26.24 -9.22 -27.99
N CYS A 604 27.34 -9.12 -28.74
CA CYS A 604 28.49 -10.03 -28.65
C CYS A 604 29.62 -9.48 -27.76
N LEU A 605 29.45 -8.29 -27.14
CA LEU A 605 30.52 -7.68 -26.34
C LEU A 605 30.60 -8.31 -24.94
N PRO A 606 31.71 -8.98 -24.59
CA PRO A 606 31.88 -9.51 -23.25
C PRO A 606 32.14 -8.37 -22.25
N ILE A 607 31.54 -8.46 -21.06
CA ILE A 607 31.90 -7.59 -19.94
C ILE A 607 33.21 -8.09 -19.36
N LYS A 608 34.32 -7.39 -19.66
CA LYS A 608 35.64 -7.69 -19.07
C LYS A 608 35.79 -6.96 -17.75
N THR A 609 35.74 -7.70 -16.65
CA THR A 609 35.91 -7.20 -15.27
C THR A 609 36.65 -8.22 -14.41
N ALA A 610 37.34 -7.78 -13.36
CA ALA A 610 38.13 -8.66 -12.50
C ALA A 610 37.23 -9.69 -11.79
N GLU A 611 37.62 -10.96 -11.76
CA GLU A 611 36.83 -12.02 -11.09
C GLU A 611 36.76 -11.83 -9.57
N LEU A 612 35.61 -12.18 -8.98
CA LEU A 612 35.46 -12.19 -7.53
C LEU A 612 36.31 -13.31 -6.90
N PRO A 613 36.84 -13.11 -5.67
CA PRO A 613 37.67 -14.10 -4.97
C PRO A 613 37.04 -15.50 -4.85
N LYS A 614 35.71 -15.58 -4.72
CA LYS A 614 34.95 -16.84 -4.65
C LYS A 614 34.98 -17.67 -5.94
N HIS A 615 35.22 -17.03 -7.09
CA HIS A 615 35.31 -17.72 -8.38
C HIS A 615 36.73 -18.26 -8.64
N LYS A 616 37.75 -17.55 -8.13
CA LYS A 616 39.14 -18.01 -8.18
C LYS A 616 39.35 -19.33 -7.43
N LYS A 617 38.68 -19.53 -6.29
CA LYS A 617 38.77 -20.75 -5.47
C LYS A 617 38.10 -22.00 -6.07
N LYS A 618 37.30 -21.88 -7.14
CA LYS A 618 36.69 -23.03 -7.83
C LYS A 618 37.50 -23.53 -9.01
N ALA A 619 38.54 -22.80 -9.41
CA ALA A 619 39.42 -23.12 -10.54
C ALA A 619 40.80 -23.66 -10.09
N SER A 620 41.04 -23.72 -8.77
CA SER A 620 42.13 -24.42 -8.09
C SER A 620 41.56 -25.66 -7.41
#